data_AF-A0A3B0UJM1-F1
#
_entry.id   AF-A0A3B0UJM1-F1
#
_cell.length_a   1.000
_cell.length_b   1.000
_cell.length_c   1.000
_cell.angle_alpha   90.00
_cell.angle_beta   90.00
_cell.angle_gamma   90.00
#
_symmetry.space_group_name_H-M   'P 1'
#
loop_
_entity.id
_entity.type
_entity.pdbx_description
1 polymer ?
#
loop_
_entity_poly.entity_id
_entity_poly.type
_entity_poly.pdbx_seq_one_letter_code
_entity_poly.pdbx_strand_id
1 'polypeptide(L)'
;WQVNEYEPDIHWVEFIRVTQGLFTVRISIQLHESKDGCTADLTYRYTALSELGKKMIESMVSQHFHDDMRYWERALNHFLKTGKMLSKDLVLT
;
A
#
# COMPACT_ATOMS: atom_id res chain seq x y z
N TRP A 1 7.56 10.50 -1.18
CA TRP A 1 6.79 9.68 -2.13
C TRP A 1 6.98 10.27 -3.49
N GLN A 2 7.17 9.44 -4.49
CA GLN A 2 7.29 9.82 -5.89
C GLN A 2 6.47 8.82 -6.70
N VAL A 3 5.70 9.31 -7.67
CA VAL A 3 5.12 8.47 -8.72
C VAL A 3 6.26 8.12 -9.68
N ASN A 4 6.55 6.84 -9.81
CA ASN A 4 7.58 6.34 -10.72
C ASN A 4 6.98 6.06 -12.11
N GLU A 5 5.82 5.41 -12.13
CA GLU A 5 5.06 5.11 -13.35
C GLU A 5 3.58 5.37 -13.11
N TYR A 6 2.88 5.87 -14.12
CA TYR A 6 1.44 6.08 -14.09
C TYR A 6 0.88 5.86 -15.50
N GLU A 7 0.22 4.71 -15.68
CA GLU A 7 -0.28 4.24 -16.97
C GLU A 7 -1.78 3.92 -16.82
N PRO A 8 -2.65 4.95 -16.89
CA PRO A 8 -4.08 4.79 -16.62
C PRO A 8 -4.79 3.88 -17.61
N ASP A 9 -4.34 3.83 -18.88
CA ASP A 9 -4.94 3.02 -19.93
C ASP A 9 -4.87 1.51 -19.66
N ILE A 10 -3.87 1.09 -18.87
CA ILE A 10 -3.70 -0.29 -18.41
C ILE A 10 -3.94 -0.43 -16.91
N HIS A 11 -4.47 0.60 -16.25
CA HIS A 11 -4.74 0.64 -14.81
C HIS A 11 -3.53 0.30 -13.90
N TRP A 12 -2.36 0.80 -14.28
CA TRP A 12 -1.10 0.59 -13.56
C TRP A 12 -0.59 1.87 -12.92
N VAL A 13 -0.09 1.75 -11.69
CA VAL A 13 0.66 2.82 -11.03
C VAL A 13 1.77 2.23 -10.16
N GLU A 14 2.92 2.90 -10.17
CA GLU A 14 4.04 2.58 -9.30
C GLU A 14 4.51 3.79 -8.52
N PHE A 15 4.78 3.58 -7.23
CA PHE A 15 5.35 4.58 -6.34
C PHE A 15 6.70 4.13 -5.81
N ILE A 16 7.59 5.10 -5.58
CA ILE A 16 8.80 4.93 -4.81
C ILE A 16 8.76 5.85 -3.59
N ARG A 17 9.13 5.30 -2.43
CA ARG A 17 9.40 6.06 -1.22
C ARG A 17 10.79 5.72 -0.72
N VAL A 18 11.58 6.76 -0.50
CA VAL A 18 12.89 6.67 0.15
C VAL A 18 12.75 7.10 1.60
N THR A 19 13.18 6.25 2.52
CA THR A 19 13.43 6.59 3.92
C THR A 19 14.94 6.69 4.08
N GLN A 20 15.46 7.91 4.17
CA GLN A 20 16.89 8.20 4.11
C GLN A 20 17.70 7.34 5.09
N GLY A 21 18.80 6.75 4.61
CA GLY A 21 19.71 5.91 5.40
C GLY A 21 19.14 4.56 5.87
N LEU A 22 17.87 4.28 5.61
CA LEU A 22 17.19 3.09 6.13
C LEU A 22 16.81 2.14 5.01
N PHE A 23 15.86 2.52 4.16
CA PHE A 23 15.39 1.67 3.08
C PHE A 23 14.71 2.48 1.98
N THR A 24 14.62 1.88 0.79
CA THR A 24 13.65 2.28 -0.22
C THR A 24 12.52 1.26 -0.26
N VAL A 25 11.33 1.72 -0.62
CA VAL A 25 10.20 0.85 -0.95
C VAL A 25 9.63 1.26 -2.29
N ARG A 26 9.43 0.25 -3.13
CA ARG A 26 8.67 0.34 -4.37
C ARG A 26 7.32 -0.31 -4.17
N ILE A 27 6.25 0.37 -4.54
CA ILE A 27 4.88 -0.12 -4.43
C ILE A 27 4.28 -0.11 -5.82
N SER A 28 3.93 -1.28 -6.31
CA SER A 28 3.31 -1.46 -7.62
C SER A 28 1.85 -1.87 -7.42
N ILE A 29 0.94 -1.22 -8.15
CA ILE A 29 -0.50 -1.47 -8.08
C ILE A 29 -1.00 -1.72 -9.50
N GLN A 30 -1.57 -2.91 -9.72
CA GLN A 30 -2.32 -3.24 -10.93
C GLN A 30 -3.77 -3.43 -10.55
N LEU A 31 -4.67 -2.67 -11.17
CA LEU A 31 -6.11 -2.92 -11.02
C LEU A 31 -6.62 -3.81 -12.14
N HIS A 32 -7.58 -4.66 -11.79
CA HIS A 32 -8.31 -5.50 -12.74
C HIS A 32 -9.80 -5.28 -12.55
N GLU A 33 -10.54 -5.22 -13.65
CA GLU A 33 -12.00 -5.14 -13.60
C GLU A 33 -12.58 -6.39 -12.94
N SER A 34 -13.61 -6.20 -12.12
CA SER A 34 -14.39 -7.28 -11.53
C SER A 34 -15.88 -6.94 -11.61
N LYS A 35 -16.75 -7.96 -11.45
CA LYS A 35 -18.20 -7.81 -11.65
C LYS A 35 -18.81 -6.64 -10.87
N ASP A 36 -18.32 -6.39 -9.65
CA ASP A 36 -18.87 -5.39 -8.72
C ASP A 36 -17.84 -4.30 -8.36
N GLY A 37 -16.82 -4.08 -9.20
CA GLY A 37 -15.79 -3.07 -8.97
C GLY A 37 -14.44 -3.45 -9.60
N CYS A 38 -13.39 -3.51 -8.78
CA CYS A 38 -12.08 -3.96 -9.21
C CYS A 38 -11.40 -4.81 -8.14
N THR A 39 -10.44 -5.62 -8.56
CA THR A 39 -9.44 -6.21 -7.67
C THR A 39 -8.11 -5.48 -7.88
N ALA A 40 -7.25 -5.50 -6.86
CA ALA A 40 -5.94 -4.87 -6.92
C ALA A 40 -4.85 -5.87 -6.56
N ASP A 41 -3.91 -6.07 -7.48
CA ASP A 41 -2.66 -6.76 -7.18
C ASP A 41 -1.65 -5.73 -6.66
N LEU A 42 -1.24 -5.91 -5.41
CA LEU A 42 -0.39 -4.96 -4.70
C LEU A 42 0.93 -5.61 -4.29
N THR A 43 2.04 -5.05 -4.76
CA THR A 43 3.38 -5.55 -4.42
C THR A 43 4.20 -4.48 -3.73
N TYR A 44 4.70 -4.80 -2.53
CA TYR A 44 5.70 -4.00 -1.83
C TYR A 44 7.06 -4.66 -1.97
N ARG A 45 8.02 -3.93 -2.55
CA ARG A 45 9.41 -4.37 -2.62
C ARG A 45 10.28 -3.42 -1.82
N TYR A 46 10.78 -3.93 -0.71
CA TYR A 46 11.70 -3.19 0.15
C TYR A 46 13.15 -3.49 -0.23
N THR A 47 13.99 -2.47 -0.20
CA THR A 47 15.45 -2.61 -0.33
C THR A 47 16.10 -1.88 0.85
N ALA A 48 16.74 -2.65 1.73
CA ALA A 48 17.49 -2.10 2.84
C ALA A 48 18.73 -1.34 2.33
N LEU A 49 19.00 -0.18 2.94
CA LEU A 49 20.19 0.64 2.72
C LEU A 49 21.15 0.59 3.92
N SER A 50 20.72 -0.04 5.01
CA SER A 50 21.52 -0.26 6.23
C SER A 50 20.99 -1.47 7.02
N GLU A 51 21.80 -1.98 7.96
CA GLU A 51 21.39 -3.06 8.88
C GLU A 51 20.21 -2.66 9.77
N LEU A 52 20.16 -1.38 10.19
CA LEU A 52 19.01 -0.86 10.93
C LEU A 52 17.75 -0.90 10.05
N GLY A 53 17.86 -0.47 8.79
CA GLY A 53 16.76 -0.52 7.82
C GLY A 53 16.27 -1.95 7.57
N LYS A 54 17.18 -2.92 7.47
CA LYS A 54 16.84 -4.34 7.32
C LYS A 54 15.99 -4.84 8.50
N LYS A 55 16.43 -4.60 9.74
CA LYS A 55 15.69 -4.99 10.95
C LYS A 55 14.29 -4.35 11.01
N MET A 56 14.18 -3.09 10.57
CA MET A 56 12.89 -2.40 10.49
C MET A 56 11.96 -3.06 9.47
N ILE A 57 12.47 -3.39 8.27
CA ILE A 57 11.67 -4.09 7.24
C ILE A 57 11.16 -5.43 7.77
N GLU A 58 12.04 -6.22 8.39
CA GLU A 58 11.69 -7.54 8.96
C GLU A 58 10.57 -7.42 10.01
N SER A 59 10.64 -6.41 10.88
CA SER A 59 9.61 -6.13 11.88
C SER A 59 8.27 -5.69 11.26
N MET A 60 8.29 -4.90 10.18
CA MET A 60 7.06 -4.43 9.53
C MET A 60 6.36 -5.56 8.76
N VAL A 61 7.11 -6.31 7.97
CA VAL A 61 6.56 -7.31 7.04
C VAL A 61 5.99 -8.53 7.79
N SER A 62 6.61 -8.96 8.88
CA SER A 62 6.24 -10.19 9.59
C SER A 62 4.95 -10.10 10.41
N GLN A 63 4.49 -8.90 10.76
CA GLN A 63 3.40 -8.75 11.75
C GLN A 63 2.17 -8.00 11.24
N HIS A 64 2.31 -7.10 10.26
CA HIS A 64 1.25 -6.12 9.99
C HIS A 64 0.76 -6.09 8.55
N PHE A 65 1.43 -6.74 7.61
CA PHE A 65 1.13 -6.57 6.19
C PHE A 65 -0.32 -6.91 5.84
N HIS A 66 -0.82 -8.08 6.27
CA HIS A 66 -2.19 -8.50 5.95
C HIS A 66 -3.26 -7.64 6.63
N ASP A 67 -3.01 -7.18 7.86
CA ASP A 67 -3.94 -6.29 8.56
C ASP A 67 -3.98 -4.90 7.93
N ASP A 68 -2.81 -4.39 7.53
CA ASP A 68 -2.70 -3.13 6.80
C ASP A 68 -3.43 -3.21 5.45
N MET A 69 -3.32 -4.33 4.71
CA MET A 69 -4.05 -4.53 3.45
C MET A 69 -5.57 -4.55 3.65
N ARG A 70 -6.06 -5.26 4.67
CA ARG A 70 -7.48 -5.29 5.02
C ARG A 70 -7.99 -3.91 5.42
N TYR A 71 -7.20 -3.16 6.19
CA TYR A 71 -7.56 -1.79 6.57
C TYR A 71 -7.59 -0.87 5.34
N TRP A 72 -6.59 -0.97 4.46
CA TRP A 72 -6.53 -0.20 3.21
C TRP A 72 -7.77 -0.40 2.36
N GLU A 73 -8.15 -1.66 2.12
CA GLU A 73 -9.35 -2.00 1.37
C GLU A 73 -10.60 -1.39 2.01
N ARG A 74 -10.78 -1.57 3.33
CA ARG A 74 -11.92 -1.00 4.05
C ARG A 74 -11.98 0.53 3.97
N ALA A 75 -10.83 1.19 4.14
CA ALA A 75 -10.74 2.65 4.12
C ALA A 75 -11.05 3.22 2.72
N LEU A 76 -10.49 2.62 1.66
CA LEU A 76 -10.76 3.00 0.29
C LEU A 76 -12.24 2.78 -0.06
N ASN A 77 -12.78 1.60 0.23
CA ASN A 77 -14.17 1.28 -0.06
C ASN A 77 -15.13 2.19 0.71
N HIS A 78 -14.82 2.53 1.98
CA HIS A 78 -15.62 3.47 2.75
C HIS A 78 -15.60 4.87 2.13
N PHE A 79 -14.41 5.35 1.75
CA PHE A 79 -14.26 6.67 1.13
C PHE A 79 -14.99 6.76 -0.22
N LEU A 80 -14.82 5.77 -1.09
CA LEU A 80 -15.47 5.74 -2.41
C LEU A 80 -17.01 5.68 -2.30
N LYS A 81 -17.54 5.03 -1.25
CA LYS A 81 -19.00 4.93 -1.03
C LYS A 81 -19.61 6.15 -0.35
N THR A 82 -18.86 6.83 0.54
CA THR A 82 -19.42 7.83 1.46
C THR A 82 -18.85 9.24 1.28
N GLY A 83 -17.73 9.37 0.57
CA GLY A 83 -16.93 10.60 0.49
C GLY A 83 -16.19 10.98 1.77
N LYS A 84 -16.22 10.12 2.81
CA LYS A 84 -15.63 10.40 4.13
C LYS A 84 -14.46 9.47 4.42
N MET A 85 -13.45 9.97 5.12
CA MET A 85 -12.32 9.16 5.57
C MET A 85 -12.75 8.22 6.70
N LEU A 86 -12.30 6.97 6.65
CA LEU A 86 -12.51 6.01 7.74
C LEU A 86 -11.60 6.37 8.92
N SER A 87 -12.15 6.85 10.04
CA SER A 87 -11.35 7.15 11.23
C SER A 87 -10.79 5.88 11.85
N LYS A 88 -9.51 5.90 12.25
CA LYS A 88 -8.86 4.74 12.88
C LYS A 88 -9.52 4.29 14.20
N ASP A 89 -10.27 5.16 14.87
CA ASP A 89 -10.90 4.88 16.16
C ASP A 89 -12.14 3.95 16.08
N LEU A 90 -12.64 3.68 14.87
CA LEU A 90 -13.87 2.89 14.63
C LEU A 90 -13.61 1.38 14.39
N VAL A 91 -12.39 0.90 14.67
CA VAL A 91 -11.95 -0.48 14.33
C VAL A 91 -11.92 -1.42 15.55
N LEU A 92 -12.30 -0.95 16.75
CA LEU A 92 -12.33 -1.76 17.98
C LEU A 92 -13.73 -2.12 18.50
N THR A 93 -14.75 -2.10 17.64
CA THR A 93 -16.11 -2.60 17.99
C THR A 93 -16.57 -3.64 17.00
#